data_AF-A0A498NNT5-F1
#
_entry.id   AF-A0A498NNT5-F1
#
_cell.length_a   1.000
_cell.length_b   1.000
_cell.length_c   1.000
_cell.angle_alpha   90.00
_cell.angle_beta   90.00
_cell.angle_gamma   90.00
#
_symmetry.space_group_name_H-M   'P 1'
#
loop_
_entity.id
_entity.type
_entity.pdbx_description
1 polymer ?
#
loop_
_entity_poly.entity_id
_entity_poly.type
_entity_poly.pdbx_seq_one_letter_code
_entity_poly.pdbx_strand_id
1 'polypeptide(L)'
;MDSLEKQIEQMRTENTALTTKLKTFEEKTEREKVAFSASLSALNDGFEFIGPYAQATILAYKNAITNIGNAYNSNTGIFTAPVKGVYFFNFVVFNPHAISTGVRLLKNGNFVVAATDNPPNLDTEDTTCNSVSLILEQGDQIYLHLIENRRVYTDMVKRNTFSGHLLFAM
;
A
#
# COMPACT_ATOMS: atom_id res chain seq x y z
N MET A 1 21.14 20.64 51.79
CA MET A 1 20.18 20.86 50.69
C MET A 1 18.81 20.90 51.30
N ASP A 2 18.15 22.03 51.19
CA ASP A 2 16.89 22.35 51.85
C ASP A 2 15.75 21.46 51.31
N SER A 3 14.70 21.21 52.10
CA SER A 3 13.61 20.30 51.68
C SER A 3 12.95 20.74 50.37
N LEU A 4 12.89 22.05 50.14
CA LEU A 4 12.35 22.67 48.93
C LEU A 4 13.25 22.42 47.71
N GLU A 5 14.57 22.50 47.87
CA GLU A 5 15.53 22.24 46.79
C GLU A 5 15.41 20.79 46.29
N LYS A 6 15.22 19.83 47.22
CA LYS A 6 14.98 18.43 46.85
C LYS A 6 13.70 18.23 46.05
N GLN A 7 12.61 18.91 46.44
CA GLN A 7 11.34 18.86 45.70
C GLN A 7 11.44 19.48 44.30
N ILE A 8 12.17 20.59 44.15
CA ILE A 8 12.42 21.23 42.85
C ILE A 8 13.20 20.29 41.93
N GLU A 9 14.24 19.65 42.45
CA GLU A 9 15.05 18.73 41.65
C GLU A 9 14.28 17.46 41.25
N GLN A 10 13.44 16.94 42.15
CA GLN A 10 12.52 15.85 41.83
C GLN A 10 11.54 16.26 40.70
N MET A 11 10.89 17.43 40.81
CA MET A 11 9.98 17.92 39.76
C MET A 11 10.67 18.12 38.42
N ARG A 12 11.92 18.61 38.39
CA ARG A 12 12.71 18.74 37.16
C ARG A 12 12.97 17.38 36.52
N THR A 13 13.29 16.39 37.33
CA THR A 13 13.55 15.02 36.87
C THR A 13 12.27 14.40 36.28
N GLU A 14 11.14 14.53 36.99
CA GLU A 14 9.83 14.05 36.52
C GLU A 14 9.39 14.74 35.23
N ASN A 15 9.51 16.07 35.13
CA ASN A 15 9.19 16.82 33.91
C ASN A 15 10.06 16.41 32.72
N THR A 16 11.34 16.12 32.95
CA THR A 16 12.25 15.63 31.91
C THR A 16 11.82 14.24 31.43
N ALA A 17 11.45 13.35 32.35
CA ALA A 17 10.96 12.02 32.02
C ALA A 17 9.62 12.05 31.26
N LEU A 18 8.70 12.94 31.66
CA LEU A 18 7.41 13.14 30.98
C LEU A 18 7.59 13.68 29.56
N THR A 19 8.45 14.69 29.39
CA THR A 19 8.78 15.24 28.07
C THR A 19 9.35 14.16 27.14
N THR A 20 10.22 13.29 27.66
CA THR A 20 10.81 12.18 26.89
C THR A 20 9.74 11.16 26.48
N LYS A 21 8.84 10.78 27.39
CA LYS A 21 7.73 9.87 27.10
C LYS A 21 6.76 10.45 26.07
N LEU A 22 6.46 11.75 26.16
CA LEU A 22 5.59 12.44 25.20
C LEU A 22 6.19 12.37 23.80
N LYS A 23 7.46 12.73 23.64
CA LYS A 23 8.15 12.65 22.34
C LYS A 23 8.14 11.24 21.76
N THR A 24 8.40 10.23 22.60
CA THR A 24 8.36 8.82 22.18
C THR A 24 6.95 8.40 21.73
N PHE A 25 5.92 8.87 22.44
CA PHE A 25 4.52 8.60 22.11
C PHE A 25 4.10 9.28 20.80
N GLU A 26 4.52 10.52 20.57
CA GLU A 26 4.29 11.25 19.31
C GLU A 26 4.95 10.51 18.14
N GLU A 27 6.22 10.12 18.27
CA GLU A 27 6.95 9.35 17.25
C GLU A 27 6.32 7.98 16.98
N LYS A 28 5.78 7.31 18.01
CA LYS A 28 5.02 6.06 17.85
C LYS A 28 3.73 6.31 17.08
N THR A 29 2.96 7.33 17.48
CA THR A 29 1.68 7.68 16.88
C THR A 29 1.83 8.03 15.39
N GLU A 30 2.89 8.74 15.01
CA GLU A 30 3.16 9.04 13.61
C GLU A 30 3.53 7.80 12.78
N ARG A 31 4.27 6.84 13.36
CA ARG A 31 4.62 5.58 12.67
C ARG A 31 3.42 4.66 12.45
N GLU A 32 2.37 4.80 13.26
CA GLU A 32 1.16 3.99 13.17
C GLU A 32 0.12 4.59 12.21
N LYS A 33 0.35 5.81 11.70
CA LYS A 33 -0.46 6.39 10.62
C LYS A 33 0.04 5.89 9.27
N VAL A 34 -0.59 4.83 8.76
CA VAL A 34 -0.18 4.21 7.48
C VAL A 34 -1.39 4.04 6.58
N ALA A 35 -1.39 4.75 5.45
CA ALA A 35 -2.39 4.58 4.41
C ALA A 35 -1.83 5.05 3.06
N PHE A 36 -2.01 4.23 2.03
CA PHE A 36 -1.72 4.62 0.66
C PHE A 36 -2.89 4.30 -0.26
N SER A 37 -3.00 5.09 -1.32
CA SER A 37 -3.86 4.80 -2.46
C SER A 37 -3.16 5.30 -3.71
N ALA A 38 -3.03 4.43 -4.70
CA ALA A 38 -2.36 4.74 -5.96
C ALA A 38 -3.23 4.30 -7.15
N SER A 39 -3.14 5.07 -8.23
CA SER A 39 -3.66 4.69 -9.54
C SER A 39 -2.52 4.25 -10.46
N LEU A 40 -2.83 3.45 -11.47
CA LEU A 40 -1.81 2.79 -12.29
C LEU A 40 -0.86 3.79 -12.96
N SER A 41 -1.41 4.86 -13.51
CA SER A 41 -0.64 5.98 -14.07
C SER A 41 -1.30 7.34 -13.80
N ALA A 42 -0.57 8.41 -14.08
CA ALA A 42 -1.03 9.79 -13.96
C ALA A 42 -1.30 10.42 -15.34
N LEU A 43 -1.74 9.62 -16.32
CA LEU A 43 -2.00 10.12 -17.67
C LEU A 43 -3.05 11.23 -17.62
N ASN A 44 -2.70 12.39 -18.18
CA ASN A 44 -3.60 13.54 -18.32
C ASN A 44 -4.36 13.52 -19.66
N ASP A 45 -3.87 12.74 -20.62
CA ASP A 45 -4.48 12.49 -21.92
C ASP A 45 -4.03 11.11 -22.46
N GLY A 46 -4.79 10.55 -23.39
CA GLY A 46 -4.51 9.27 -24.03
C GLY A 46 -4.77 8.05 -23.14
N PHE A 47 -4.26 6.91 -23.60
CA PHE A 47 -4.33 5.63 -22.92
C PHE A 47 -3.07 4.81 -23.16
N GLU A 48 -2.84 3.82 -22.30
CA GLU A 48 -1.77 2.84 -22.47
C GLU A 48 -2.24 1.44 -22.09
N PHE A 49 -1.64 0.43 -22.72
CA PHE A 49 -1.71 -0.95 -22.27
C PHE A 49 -0.36 -1.35 -21.69
N ILE A 50 -0.37 -1.88 -20.46
CA ILE A 50 0.80 -2.45 -19.80
C ILE A 50 0.77 -3.96 -19.98
N GLY A 51 1.90 -4.54 -20.39
CA GLY A 51 1.98 -5.93 -20.84
C GLY A 51 1.58 -6.11 -22.32
N PRO A 52 1.59 -7.34 -22.84
CA PRO A 52 1.82 -8.58 -22.12
C PRO A 52 3.32 -8.83 -21.92
N TYR A 53 3.68 -9.37 -20.77
CA TYR A 53 5.03 -9.81 -20.49
C TYR A 53 5.10 -11.34 -20.49
N ALA A 54 6.20 -11.91 -20.97
CA ALA A 54 6.41 -13.36 -21.02
C ALA A 54 6.52 -13.98 -19.61
N GLN A 55 6.91 -13.18 -18.62
CA GLN A 55 6.99 -13.55 -17.21
C GLN A 55 6.14 -12.59 -16.40
N ALA A 56 5.67 -13.03 -15.23
CA ALA A 56 4.97 -12.16 -14.30
C ALA A 56 5.90 -11.03 -13.85
N THR A 57 5.38 -9.79 -13.84
CA THR A 57 6.16 -8.57 -13.57
C THR A 57 5.47 -7.76 -12.50
N ILE A 58 6.23 -7.13 -11.60
CA ILE A 58 5.67 -6.19 -10.63
C ILE A 58 4.96 -5.05 -11.37
N LEU A 59 3.69 -4.86 -11.06
CA LEU A 59 2.86 -3.81 -11.62
C LEU A 59 2.89 -2.61 -10.68
N ALA A 60 3.77 -1.64 -10.98
CA ALA A 60 3.87 -0.41 -10.20
C ALA A 60 2.72 0.54 -10.52
N TYR A 61 1.89 0.85 -9.52
CA TYR A 61 0.90 1.91 -9.60
C TYR A 61 1.61 3.23 -9.32
N LYS A 62 1.99 3.93 -10.39
CA LYS A 62 2.98 5.03 -10.36
C LYS A 62 2.43 6.33 -9.79
N ASN A 63 1.11 6.50 -9.79
CA ASN A 63 0.48 7.73 -9.35
C ASN A 63 -0.08 7.59 -7.93
N ALA A 64 0.72 7.96 -6.93
CA ALA A 64 0.28 7.98 -5.54
C ALA A 64 -0.70 9.15 -5.29
N ILE A 65 -1.94 8.82 -4.97
CA ILE A 65 -3.00 9.76 -4.58
C ILE A 65 -2.85 10.12 -3.10
N THR A 66 -2.49 9.14 -2.28
CA THR A 66 -2.19 9.29 -0.85
C THR A 66 -1.07 8.33 -0.47
N ASN A 67 -0.18 8.74 0.43
CA ASN A 67 0.92 7.91 0.91
C ASN A 67 1.37 8.32 2.33
N ILE A 68 0.44 8.32 3.28
CA ILE A 68 0.73 8.63 4.69
C ILE A 68 1.63 7.53 5.26
N GLY A 69 2.69 7.94 5.96
CA GLY A 69 3.73 7.05 6.46
C GLY A 69 4.78 6.66 5.41
N ASN A 70 4.64 7.10 4.15
CA ASN A 70 5.57 6.82 3.04
C ASN A 70 5.91 5.33 2.86
N ALA A 71 4.96 4.45 3.20
CA ALA A 71 5.15 3.01 3.18
C ALA A 71 5.04 2.39 1.77
N TYR A 72 4.45 3.10 0.80
CA TYR A 72 4.35 2.66 -0.59
C TYR A 72 5.37 3.40 -1.48
N ASN A 73 6.16 2.67 -2.25
CA ASN A 73 7.12 3.22 -3.21
C ASN A 73 6.55 3.12 -4.64
N SER A 74 6.06 4.23 -5.17
CA SER A 74 5.43 4.30 -6.50
C SER A 74 6.37 4.00 -7.68
N ASN A 75 7.69 4.14 -7.50
CA ASN A 75 8.66 3.78 -8.53
C ASN A 75 8.80 2.26 -8.67
N THR A 76 8.56 1.52 -7.59
CA THR A 76 8.72 0.05 -7.54
C THR A 76 7.40 -0.71 -7.50
N GLY A 77 6.31 -0.09 -7.04
CA GLY A 77 5.03 -0.77 -6.81
C GLY A 77 4.94 -1.50 -5.46
N ILE A 78 5.90 -1.29 -4.57
CA ILE A 78 6.05 -2.08 -3.34
C ILE A 78 5.61 -1.26 -2.13
N PHE A 79 4.68 -1.82 -1.37
CA PHE A 79 4.38 -1.41 0.01
C PHE A 79 5.30 -2.17 0.97
N THR A 80 5.90 -1.49 1.95
CA THR A 80 6.71 -2.10 3.02
C THR A 80 6.11 -1.73 4.37
N ALA A 81 5.75 -2.72 5.18
CA ALA A 81 5.12 -2.49 6.48
C ALA A 81 6.09 -1.79 7.45
N PRO A 82 5.78 -0.56 7.93
CA PRO A 82 6.69 0.18 8.81
C PRO A 82 6.66 -0.33 10.26
N VAL A 83 5.59 -1.01 10.66
CA VAL A 83 5.37 -1.59 11.99
C VAL A 83 4.67 -2.94 11.85
N LYS A 84 4.69 -3.74 12.92
CA LYS A 84 3.86 -4.94 13.00
C LYS A 84 2.39 -4.54 13.17
N GLY A 85 1.49 -5.22 12.48
CA GLY A 85 0.06 -4.96 12.63
C GLY A 85 -0.82 -5.69 11.64
N VAL A 86 -2.12 -5.42 11.71
CA VAL A 86 -3.09 -5.89 10.73
C VAL A 86 -3.30 -4.81 9.68
N TYR A 87 -3.09 -5.18 8.42
CA TYR A 87 -3.24 -4.30 7.26
C TYR A 87 -4.36 -4.80 6.37
N PHE A 88 -5.11 -3.87 5.78
CA PHE A 88 -6.06 -4.16 4.71
C PHE A 88 -5.48 -3.70 3.38
N PHE A 89 -5.64 -4.52 2.33
CA PHE A 89 -5.30 -4.20 0.96
C PHE A 89 -6.49 -4.43 0.05
N ASN A 90 -6.68 -3.54 -0.93
CA ASN A 90 -7.63 -3.69 -2.01
C ASN A 90 -6.99 -3.28 -3.33
N PHE A 91 -7.33 -4.00 -4.39
CA PHE A 91 -6.89 -3.67 -5.73
C PHE A 91 -8.01 -3.91 -6.73
N VAL A 92 -8.04 -3.03 -7.73
CA VAL A 92 -9.00 -3.02 -8.84
C VAL A 92 -8.20 -3.04 -10.12
N VAL A 93 -8.59 -3.92 -11.03
CA VAL A 93 -7.99 -4.06 -12.35
C VAL A 93 -9.09 -3.99 -13.40
N PHE A 94 -8.92 -3.09 -14.35
CA PHE A 94 -9.87 -2.79 -15.41
C PHE A 94 -9.27 -3.07 -16.79
N ASN A 95 -10.11 -3.53 -17.71
CA ASN A 95 -9.76 -3.66 -19.12
C ASN A 95 -10.97 -3.36 -20.03
N PRO A 96 -10.85 -2.50 -21.07
CA PRO A 96 -11.98 -2.09 -21.90
C PRO A 96 -12.19 -2.94 -23.16
N HIS A 97 -11.72 -4.19 -23.19
CA HIS A 97 -11.88 -5.08 -24.35
C HIS A 97 -11.75 -6.54 -23.93
N ALA A 98 -12.05 -7.46 -24.87
CA ALA A 98 -11.80 -8.90 -24.79
C ALA A 98 -10.30 -9.27 -24.69
N ILE A 99 -9.62 -8.78 -23.66
CA ILE A 99 -8.21 -8.98 -23.36
C ILE A 99 -8.12 -9.53 -21.94
N SER A 100 -7.50 -10.70 -21.78
CA SER A 100 -7.29 -11.29 -20.46
C SER A 100 -6.47 -10.35 -19.56
N THR A 101 -7.03 -10.04 -18.40
CA THR A 101 -6.40 -9.20 -17.38
C THR A 101 -6.31 -9.94 -16.06
N GLY A 102 -5.39 -9.53 -15.21
CA GLY A 102 -5.32 -10.10 -13.88
C GLY A 102 -3.99 -9.89 -13.19
N VAL A 103 -4.10 -9.75 -11.88
CA VAL A 103 -2.96 -9.56 -10.99
C VAL A 103 -3.00 -10.54 -9.83
N ARG A 104 -1.83 -10.84 -9.29
CA ARG A 104 -1.65 -11.54 -8.02
C ARG A 104 -1.11 -10.55 -7.00
N LEU A 105 -1.64 -10.56 -5.78
CA LEU A 105 -1.02 -9.90 -4.64
C LEU A 105 -0.06 -10.86 -3.96
N LEU A 106 1.16 -10.41 -3.74
CA LEU A 106 2.22 -11.19 -3.13
C LEU A 106 2.63 -10.58 -1.79
N LYS A 107 2.98 -11.44 -0.83
CA LYS A 107 3.66 -11.12 0.41
C LYS A 107 5.06 -11.74 0.38
N ASN A 108 6.10 -10.92 0.34
CA ASN A 108 7.51 -11.36 0.29
C ASN A 108 7.75 -12.42 -0.81
N GLY A 109 7.15 -12.24 -2.00
CA GLY A 109 7.26 -13.20 -3.11
C GLY A 109 6.33 -14.41 -3.03
N ASN A 110 5.56 -14.58 -1.96
CA ASN A 110 4.58 -15.64 -1.83
C ASN A 110 3.18 -15.16 -2.27
N PHE A 111 2.48 -15.97 -3.04
CA PHE A 111 1.11 -15.70 -3.47
C PHE A 111 0.15 -15.59 -2.27
N VAL A 112 -0.76 -14.61 -2.31
CA VAL A 112 -1.81 -14.42 -1.29
C VAL A 112 -3.20 -14.53 -1.91
N VAL A 113 -3.56 -13.59 -2.80
CA VAL A 113 -4.86 -13.54 -3.50
C VAL A 113 -4.68 -13.06 -4.93
N ALA A 114 -5.65 -13.33 -5.80
CA ALA A 114 -5.66 -12.85 -7.19
C ALA A 114 -7.00 -12.25 -7.57
N ALA A 115 -6.98 -11.39 -8.58
CA ALA A 115 -8.15 -10.99 -9.34
C ALA A 115 -7.83 -11.23 -10.81
N THR A 116 -8.66 -12.00 -11.52
CA THR A 116 -8.45 -12.33 -12.92
C THR A 116 -9.75 -12.24 -13.67
N ASP A 117 -9.65 -11.83 -14.91
CA ASP A 117 -10.74 -11.90 -15.86
C ASP A 117 -10.23 -12.46 -17.21
N ASN A 118 -11.06 -13.31 -17.83
CA ASN A 118 -10.77 -14.01 -19.07
C ASN A 118 -12.02 -13.92 -19.97
N PRO A 119 -12.22 -12.80 -20.65
CA PRO A 119 -13.47 -12.52 -21.33
C PRO A 119 -13.68 -13.46 -22.53
N PRO A 120 -14.89 -14.02 -22.74
CA PRO A 120 -15.25 -14.66 -24.01
C PRO A 120 -15.38 -13.60 -25.12
N ASN A 121 -15.18 -14.04 -26.37
CA ASN A 121 -15.01 -13.20 -27.57
C ASN A 121 -16.20 -12.28 -27.91
N LEU A 122 -16.44 -11.22 -27.12
CA LEU A 122 -17.23 -10.00 -27.39
C LEU A 122 -17.38 -9.10 -26.14
N ASP A 123 -16.65 -9.36 -25.05
CA ASP A 123 -16.73 -8.51 -23.85
C ASP A 123 -16.12 -7.12 -24.07
N THR A 124 -16.82 -6.11 -23.58
CA THR A 124 -16.52 -4.70 -23.86
C THR A 124 -15.84 -4.00 -22.70
N GLU A 125 -16.19 -4.25 -21.44
CA GLU A 125 -15.52 -3.60 -20.31
C GLU A 125 -15.67 -4.44 -19.05
N ASP A 126 -14.55 -4.94 -18.53
CA ASP A 126 -14.54 -5.76 -17.32
C ASP A 126 -13.67 -5.16 -16.22
N THR A 127 -14.15 -5.35 -15.00
CA THR A 127 -13.43 -5.02 -13.78
C THR A 127 -13.33 -6.26 -12.90
N THR A 128 -12.12 -6.60 -12.52
CA THR A 128 -11.85 -7.63 -11.52
C THR A 128 -11.17 -7.00 -10.32
N CYS A 129 -11.55 -7.41 -9.11
CA CYS A 129 -11.00 -6.88 -7.88
C CYS A 129 -10.89 -7.96 -6.81
N ASN A 130 -10.03 -7.73 -5.82
CA ASN A 130 -9.99 -8.54 -4.62
C ASN A 130 -9.51 -7.68 -3.44
N SER A 131 -9.65 -8.20 -2.23
CA SER A 131 -9.16 -7.57 -1.02
C SER A 131 -8.73 -8.62 0.00
N VAL A 132 -7.85 -8.21 0.92
CA VAL A 132 -7.35 -9.11 1.97
C VAL A 132 -6.91 -8.31 3.19
N SER A 133 -7.17 -8.86 4.38
CA SER A 133 -6.56 -8.42 5.63
C SER A 133 -5.45 -9.39 6.02
N LEU A 134 -4.26 -8.86 6.33
CA LEU A 134 -3.07 -9.66 6.66
C LEU A 134 -2.39 -9.13 7.91
N ILE A 135 -1.85 -10.05 8.71
CA ILE A 135 -0.83 -9.70 9.72
C ILE A 135 0.50 -9.57 8.99
N LEU A 136 1.13 -8.40 9.13
CA LEU A 136 2.46 -8.12 8.62
C LEU A 136 3.41 -7.87 9.79
N GLU A 137 4.64 -8.39 9.65
CA GLU A 137 5.77 -7.97 10.47
C GLU A 137 6.39 -6.69 9.87
N GLN A 138 7.14 -5.95 10.69
CA GLN A 138 7.90 -4.82 10.17
C GLN A 138 8.87 -5.29 9.07
N GLY A 139 8.84 -4.61 7.92
CA GLY A 139 9.66 -4.93 6.76
C GLY A 139 9.01 -5.90 5.77
N ASP A 140 7.87 -6.52 6.09
CA ASP A 140 7.11 -7.32 5.12
C ASP A 140 6.71 -6.46 3.91
N GLN A 141 6.87 -7.03 2.72
CA GLN A 141 6.62 -6.37 1.44
C GLN A 141 5.38 -6.92 0.77
N ILE A 142 4.50 -6.01 0.33
CA ILE A 142 3.28 -6.30 -0.42
C ILE A 142 3.32 -5.60 -1.78
N TYR A 143 3.04 -6.35 -2.84
CA TYR A 143 3.02 -5.81 -4.20
C TYR A 143 2.14 -6.64 -5.13
N LEU A 144 1.74 -6.04 -6.25
CA LEU A 144 0.97 -6.70 -7.29
C LEU A 144 1.89 -7.17 -8.42
N HIS A 145 1.69 -8.40 -8.88
CA HIS A 145 2.24 -8.90 -10.13
C HIS A 145 1.17 -8.90 -11.21
N LEU A 146 1.45 -8.27 -12.35
CA LEU A 146 0.75 -8.58 -13.58
C LEU A 146 1.09 -10.02 -13.97
N ILE A 147 0.06 -10.86 -14.11
CA ILE A 147 0.24 -12.25 -14.52
C ILE A 147 0.80 -12.30 -15.94
N GLU A 148 1.66 -13.29 -16.20
CA GLU A 148 2.23 -13.56 -17.51
C GLU A 148 1.16 -13.59 -18.62
N ASN A 149 1.51 -13.04 -19.78
CA ASN A 149 0.66 -12.95 -20.96
C ASN A 149 -0.65 -12.16 -20.80
N ARG A 150 -0.84 -11.42 -19.69
CA ARG A 150 -1.99 -10.54 -19.47
C ARG A 150 -1.67 -9.08 -19.73
N ARG A 151 -2.70 -8.26 -19.93
CA ARG A 151 -2.56 -6.80 -20.07
C ARG A 151 -3.46 -6.07 -19.08
N VAL A 152 -3.06 -4.85 -18.73
CA VAL A 152 -3.89 -3.90 -17.99
C VAL A 152 -3.95 -2.60 -18.79
N TYR A 153 -5.14 -2.01 -18.88
CA TYR A 153 -5.36 -0.74 -19.56
C TYR A 153 -5.38 0.39 -18.56
N THR A 154 -4.89 1.58 -18.90
CA THR A 154 -5.13 2.78 -18.11
C THR A 154 -5.27 4.02 -18.98
N ASP A 155 -6.07 4.97 -18.50
CA ASP A 155 -6.42 6.24 -19.13
C ASP A 155 -6.61 7.31 -18.03
N MET A 156 -7.12 8.47 -18.42
CA MET A 156 -7.41 9.58 -17.50
C MET A 156 -8.48 9.28 -16.45
N VAL A 157 -9.26 8.20 -16.59
CA VAL A 157 -10.37 7.85 -15.67
C VAL A 157 -9.86 7.14 -14.41
N LYS A 158 -8.59 6.66 -14.41
CA LYS A 158 -7.93 6.08 -13.22
C LYS A 158 -8.70 4.91 -12.57
N ARG A 159 -9.30 4.04 -13.38
CA ARG A 159 -10.09 2.88 -12.91
C ARG A 159 -9.28 1.81 -12.18
N ASN A 160 -7.98 1.73 -12.45
CA ASN A 160 -7.08 0.78 -11.79
C ASN A 160 -6.52 1.41 -10.54
N THR A 161 -6.87 0.87 -9.38
CA THR A 161 -6.39 1.32 -8.07
C THR A 161 -5.70 0.20 -7.29
N PHE A 162 -4.73 0.60 -6.47
CA PHE A 162 -4.15 -0.24 -5.43
C PHE A 162 -4.05 0.59 -4.16
N SER A 163 -4.67 0.11 -3.09
CA SER A 163 -4.79 0.82 -1.83
C SER A 163 -4.50 -0.11 -0.67
N GLY A 164 -3.96 0.44 0.42
CA GLY A 164 -3.81 -0.30 1.66
C GLY A 164 -3.59 0.62 2.85
N HIS A 165 -3.96 0.13 4.04
CA HIS A 165 -3.85 0.89 5.28
C HIS A 165 -3.68 -0.02 6.49
N LEU A 166 -3.06 0.51 7.54
CA LEU A 166 -2.99 -0.14 8.85
C LEU A 166 -4.36 -0.03 9.52
N LEU A 167 -4.92 -1.16 9.94
CA LEU A 167 -6.12 -1.20 10.77
C LEU A 167 -5.77 -0.96 12.24
N PHE A 168 -4.76 -1.67 12.74
CA PHE A 168 -4.23 -1.50 14.10
C PHE A 168 -2.84 -2.11 14.22
N ALA A 169 -1.94 -1.41 14.92
CA ALA A 169 -0.60 -1.88 15.26
C ALA A 169 -0.66 -2.97 16.36
N MET A 170 0.38 -3.81 16.42
CA MET A 170 0.52 -4.89 17.41
C MET A 170 1.84 -4.79 18.18
#